data_AF-A0A3Q7RQK5-F1
#
_entry.id   AF-A0A3Q7RQK5-F1
#
_cell.length_a   1.000
_cell.length_b   1.000
_cell.length_c   1.000
_cell.angle_alpha   90.00
_cell.angle_beta   90.00
_cell.angle_gamma   90.00
#
_symmetry.space_group_name_H-M   'P 1'
#
loop_
_entity.id
_entity.type
_entity.pdbx_description
1 polymer ?
#
loop_
_entity_poly.entity_id
_entity_poly.type
_entity_poly.pdbx_seq_one_letter_code
_entity_poly.pdbx_strand_id
1 'polypeptide(L)'
;MPDEVHQNQILREVYLKELRTQKLSTEYHVNPLRKVHTITRKPMSWHENLEEPADARFLNLIHHAAQGPRKKYPDTQTESQEIGWDSEPLVSPERDDRRLNHFRVHSDITLYKAKVWSLGEDDRHT
;
A
#
# COMPACT_ATOMS: atom_id res chain seq x y z
N MET A 1 -55.95 37.43 -9.50
CA MET A 1 -54.66 37.85 -8.91
C MET A 1 -54.36 36.91 -7.75
N PRO A 2 -53.18 36.27 -7.70
CA PRO A 2 -52.80 35.42 -6.57
C PRO A 2 -52.78 36.25 -5.28
N ASP A 3 -53.28 35.70 -4.17
CA ASP A 3 -53.27 36.37 -2.87
C ASP A 3 -51.83 36.52 -2.36
N GLU A 4 -51.36 37.75 -2.28
CA GLU A 4 -50.00 38.11 -1.85
C GLU A 4 -49.73 37.70 -0.40
N VAL A 5 -50.75 37.71 0.45
CA VAL A 5 -50.61 37.30 1.86
C VAL A 5 -50.32 35.80 1.93
N HIS A 6 -51.04 35.00 1.14
CA HIS A 6 -50.84 33.56 1.06
C HIS A 6 -49.45 33.19 0.51
N GLN A 7 -48.98 33.88 -0.54
CA GLN A 7 -47.65 33.65 -1.10
C GLN A 7 -46.53 33.96 -0.10
N ASN A 8 -46.66 35.06 0.65
CA ASN A 8 -45.70 35.41 1.70
C ASN A 8 -45.65 34.38 2.84
N GLN A 9 -46.80 33.78 3.17
CA GLN A 9 -46.87 32.73 4.19
C GLN A 9 -46.13 31.46 3.75
N ILE A 10 -46.29 31.05 2.49
CA ILE A 10 -45.58 29.91 1.90
C ILE A 10 -44.06 30.17 1.89
N LEU A 11 -43.64 31.35 1.43
CA LEU A 11 -42.22 31.73 1.38
C LEU A 11 -41.55 31.68 2.76
N ARG A 12 -42.23 32.20 3.79
CA ARG A 12 -41.75 32.11 5.18
C ARG A 12 -41.58 30.68 5.64
N GLU A 13 -42.54 29.81 5.34
CA GLU A 13 -42.50 28.42 5.76
C GLU A 13 -41.36 27.65 5.08
N VAL A 14 -41.13 27.90 3.78
CA VAL A 14 -40.01 27.32 3.02
C VAL A 14 -38.67 27.76 3.61
N TYR A 15 -38.50 29.06 3.85
CA TYR A 15 -37.28 29.61 4.41
C TYR A 15 -36.93 29.01 5.78
N LEU A 16 -37.93 28.86 6.66
CA LEU A 16 -37.75 28.26 7.98
C LEU A 16 -37.39 26.76 7.88
N LYS A 17 -37.97 26.03 6.92
CA LYS A 17 -37.64 24.62 6.67
C LYS A 17 -36.20 24.47 6.17
N GLU A 18 -35.77 25.35 5.26
CA GLU A 18 -34.42 25.34 4.70
C GLU A 18 -33.35 25.71 5.74
N LEU A 19 -33.60 26.73 6.55
CA LEU A 19 -32.73 27.08 7.68
C LEU A 19 -32.62 25.96 8.72
N ARG A 20 -33.70 25.20 8.94
CA ARG A 20 -33.71 24.07 9.88
C ARG A 20 -32.89 22.88 9.38
N THR A 21 -32.79 22.70 8.06
CA THR A 21 -32.06 21.59 7.43
C THR A 21 -30.63 21.96 7.03
N GLN A 22 -30.26 23.25 7.04
CA GLN A 22 -28.89 23.70 6.88
C GLN A 22 -28.02 23.27 8.06
N LYS A 23 -27.36 22.13 7.92
CA LYS A 23 -26.36 21.65 8.87
C LYS A 23 -24.97 22.07 8.40
N LEU A 24 -24.40 23.10 9.02
CA LEU A 24 -23.00 23.47 8.79
C LEU A 24 -22.10 22.43 9.46
N SER A 25 -21.42 21.61 8.65
CA SER A 25 -20.40 20.68 9.14
C SER A 25 -19.08 21.41 9.26
N THR A 26 -18.75 21.88 10.45
CA THR A 26 -17.49 22.58 10.75
C THR A 26 -16.32 21.60 10.92
N GLU A 27 -16.62 20.37 11.29
CA GLU A 27 -15.67 19.30 11.47
C GLU A 27 -15.76 18.35 10.28
N TYR A 28 -14.80 18.46 9.35
CA TYR A 28 -14.58 17.44 8.34
C TYR A 28 -13.28 16.71 8.67
N HIS A 29 -13.30 15.38 8.59
CA HIS A 29 -12.10 14.57 8.73
C HIS A 29 -11.94 13.69 7.49
N VAL A 30 -10.74 13.70 6.93
CA VAL A 30 -10.41 12.82 5.80
C VAL A 30 -10.37 11.40 6.34
N ASN A 31 -11.18 10.49 5.79
CA ASN A 31 -11.23 9.12 6.26
C ASN A 31 -9.87 8.42 6.05
N PRO A 32 -9.14 8.06 7.12
CA PRO A 32 -7.79 7.50 7.01
C PRO A 32 -7.76 6.08 6.41
N LEU A 33 -8.90 5.38 6.38
CA LEU A 33 -9.04 4.03 5.84
C LEU A 33 -9.47 3.99 4.37
N ARG A 34 -9.79 5.16 3.77
CA ARG A 34 -10.10 5.26 2.33
C ARG A 34 -8.93 5.94 1.63
N LYS A 35 -8.45 5.34 0.54
CA LYS A 35 -7.47 5.98 -0.36
C LYS A 35 -8.09 7.24 -0.98
N VAL A 36 -7.94 8.37 -0.29
CA VAL A 36 -8.22 9.68 -0.84
C VAL A 36 -7.10 9.96 -1.84
N HIS A 37 -7.47 10.13 -3.11
CA HIS A 37 -6.53 10.56 -4.13
C HIS A 37 -5.96 11.89 -3.65
N THR A 38 -4.64 12.01 -3.63
CA THR A 38 -3.92 13.21 -3.19
C THR A 38 -4.65 14.40 -3.77
N ILE A 39 -5.30 15.20 -2.92
CA ILE A 39 -6.04 16.39 -3.36
C ILE A 39 -5.01 17.18 -4.15
N THR A 40 -5.22 17.27 -5.46
CA THR A 40 -4.24 17.88 -6.35
C THR A 40 -4.05 19.29 -5.85
N ARG A 41 -2.79 19.60 -5.52
CA ARG A 41 -2.37 20.90 -5.03
C ARG A 41 -2.87 22.02 -5.94
N LYS A 42 -2.95 23.23 -5.41
CA LYS A 42 -3.40 24.39 -6.19
C LYS A 42 -2.48 24.51 -7.42
N PRO A 43 -2.99 24.30 -8.65
CA PRO A 43 -2.15 24.11 -9.83
C PRO A 43 -1.24 25.32 -10.12
N MET A 44 -1.63 26.50 -9.62
CA MET A 44 -0.91 27.76 -9.80
C MET A 44 -0.11 28.23 -8.57
N SER A 45 0.02 27.41 -7.52
CA SER A 45 0.75 27.81 -6.31
C SER A 45 2.25 27.80 -6.56
N TRP A 46 2.84 28.99 -6.76
CA TRP A 46 4.28 29.14 -7.02
C TRP A 46 5.14 28.56 -5.89
N HIS A 47 4.75 28.78 -4.62
CA HIS A 47 5.44 28.23 -3.45
C HIS A 47 5.35 26.70 -3.34
N GLU A 48 4.34 26.06 -3.93
CA GLU A 48 4.17 24.60 -3.88
C GLU A 48 4.86 23.87 -5.05
N ASN A 49 5.24 24.58 -6.11
CA ASN A 49 5.93 24.04 -7.28
C ASN A 49 7.45 24.30 -7.26
N LEU A 50 7.96 24.98 -6.24
CA LEU A 50 9.40 25.14 -6.06
C LEU A 50 9.97 23.82 -5.53
N GLU A 51 10.80 23.16 -6.34
CA GLU A 51 11.50 21.94 -5.92
C GLU A 51 12.61 22.35 -4.94
N GLU A 52 12.27 22.40 -3.65
CA GLU A 52 13.25 22.61 -2.61
C GLU A 52 14.15 21.35 -2.52
N PRO A 53 15.48 21.52 -2.48
CA PRO A 53 16.37 20.39 -2.28
C PRO A 53 16.01 19.74 -0.94
N ALA A 54 15.72 18.44 -0.97
CA ALA A 54 15.31 17.71 0.22
C ALA A 54 16.32 17.93 1.36
N ASP A 55 15.81 18.22 2.56
CA ASP A 55 16.64 18.47 3.74
C ASP A 55 17.58 17.28 3.97
N ALA A 56 18.89 17.53 3.90
CA ALA A 56 19.92 16.53 4.09
C ALA A 56 19.79 15.82 5.44
N ARG A 57 19.31 16.51 6.49
CA ARG A 57 19.05 15.89 7.80
C ARG A 57 17.95 14.84 7.70
N PHE A 58 16.90 15.14 6.95
CA PHE A 58 15.76 14.25 6.77
C PHE A 58 16.13 13.06 5.91
N LEU A 59 16.90 13.26 4.84
CA LEU A 59 17.46 12.19 4.02
C LEU A 59 18.34 11.26 4.87
N ASN A 60 19.24 11.81 5.68
CA ASN A 60 20.09 11.02 6.58
C ASN A 60 19.28 10.20 7.59
N LEU A 61 18.19 10.76 8.11
CA LEU A 61 17.29 10.05 9.02
C LEU A 61 16.61 8.86 8.32
N ILE A 62 16.11 9.06 7.10
CA ILE A 62 15.50 7.99 6.30
C ILE A 62 16.53 6.91 5.98
N HIS A 63 17.73 7.31 5.52
CA HIS A 63 18.81 6.37 5.21
C HIS A 63 19.20 5.56 6.44
N HIS A 64 19.36 6.22 7.59
CA HIS A 64 19.64 5.56 8.86
C HIS A 64 18.51 4.59 9.24
N ALA A 65 17.24 5.01 9.14
CA ALA A 65 16.09 4.15 9.43
C ALA A 65 16.01 2.93 8.49
N ALA A 66 16.41 3.08 7.23
CA ALA A 66 16.44 2.00 6.25
C ALA A 66 17.62 1.02 6.43
N GLN A 67 18.63 1.36 7.25
CA GLN A 67 19.72 0.41 7.53
C GLN A 67 19.21 -0.82 8.29
N GLY A 68 19.76 -1.97 7.95
CA GLY A 68 19.47 -3.23 8.63
C GLY A 68 19.94 -3.23 10.10
N PRO A 69 19.36 -4.08 10.96
CA PRO A 69 19.68 -4.14 12.39
C PRO A 69 21.17 -4.30 12.71
N ARG A 70 21.88 -5.18 12.00
CA ARG A 70 23.34 -5.42 12.18
C ARG A 70 24.22 -4.20 11.92
N LYS A 71 23.74 -3.22 11.15
CA LYS A 71 24.46 -1.94 10.93
C LYS A 71 24.18 -0.92 12.03
N LYS A 72 23.11 -1.09 12.80
CA LYS A 72 22.65 -0.15 13.85
C LYS A 72 23.09 -0.56 15.24
N TYR A 73 23.10 -1.86 15.53
CA TYR A 73 23.37 -2.39 16.87
C TYR A 73 24.52 -3.40 16.81
N PRO A 74 25.38 -3.43 17.84
CA PRO A 74 26.45 -4.43 17.92
C PRO A 74 25.88 -5.85 18.08
N ASP A 75 24.78 -5.98 18.83
CA ASP A 75 24.14 -7.26 19.16
C ASP A 75 22.63 -7.21 18.88
N THR A 76 22.01 -8.39 18.81
CA THR A 76 20.56 -8.56 18.62
C THR A 76 19.80 -7.99 19.80
N GLN A 77 18.81 -7.13 19.52
CA GLN A 77 18.02 -6.49 20.59
C GLN A 77 16.74 -7.28 20.93
N THR A 78 16.29 -8.15 20.03
CA THR A 78 15.09 -8.96 20.19
C THR A 78 15.33 -10.36 19.65
N GLU A 79 14.63 -11.36 20.17
CA GLU A 79 14.72 -12.77 19.71
C GLU A 79 14.47 -12.89 18.20
N SER A 80 13.54 -12.11 17.66
CA SER A 80 13.26 -12.09 16.22
C SER A 80 14.42 -11.58 15.35
N GLN A 81 15.33 -10.77 15.90
CA GLN A 81 16.51 -10.28 15.19
C GLN A 81 17.64 -11.31 15.17
N GLU A 82 17.63 -12.30 16.08
CA GLU A 82 18.60 -13.40 16.07
C GLU A 82 18.52 -14.20 14.77
N ILE A 83 17.31 -14.35 14.23
CA ILE A 83 17.07 -15.02 12.96
C ILE A 83 17.61 -14.15 11.82
N GLY A 84 18.69 -14.61 11.19
CA GLY A 84 19.30 -13.92 10.05
C GLY A 84 20.16 -12.71 10.42
N TRP A 85 20.58 -12.61 11.69
CA TRP A 85 21.54 -11.60 12.14
C TRP A 85 22.84 -11.67 11.31
N ASP A 86 23.38 -12.88 11.16
CA ASP A 86 24.46 -13.20 10.23
C ASP A 86 23.87 -13.80 8.96
N SER A 87 23.58 -12.93 8.00
CA SER A 87 22.98 -13.30 6.72
C SER A 87 24.00 -13.75 5.67
N GLU A 88 25.28 -13.57 5.94
CA GLU A 88 26.36 -14.06 5.08
C GLU A 88 26.41 -15.59 5.17
N PRO A 89 26.22 -16.31 4.04
CA PRO A 89 26.19 -17.76 4.07
C PRO A 89 27.60 -18.29 4.39
N LEU A 90 27.67 -19.25 5.32
CA LEU A 90 28.95 -19.89 5.70
C LEU A 90 29.59 -20.68 4.56
N VAL A 91 28.79 -21.09 3.57
CA VAL A 91 29.22 -21.78 2.36
C VAL A 91 28.98 -20.85 1.18
N SER A 92 29.90 -20.85 0.21
CA SER A 92 29.76 -20.05 -1.01
C SER A 92 28.38 -20.28 -1.65
N PRO A 93 27.60 -19.22 -1.93
CA PRO A 93 26.32 -19.35 -2.61
C PRO A 93 26.46 -19.71 -4.09
N GLU A 94 27.69 -19.76 -4.61
CA GLU A 94 28.01 -20.16 -5.98
C GLU A 94 27.54 -21.60 -6.24
N ARG A 95 26.75 -21.74 -7.30
CA ARG A 95 26.04 -22.98 -7.63
C ARG A 95 26.75 -23.85 -8.67
N ASP A 96 28.01 -23.54 -8.94
CA ASP A 96 28.80 -24.18 -9.98
C ASP A 96 29.33 -25.55 -9.54
N ASP A 97 29.49 -25.77 -8.23
CA ASP A 97 29.90 -27.08 -7.71
C ASP A 97 28.77 -28.10 -7.84
N ARG A 98 28.85 -28.94 -8.88
CA ARG A 98 27.92 -30.06 -9.12
C ARG A 98 27.90 -31.11 -8.01
N ARG A 99 28.88 -31.15 -7.11
CA ARG A 99 28.90 -32.08 -5.96
C ARG A 99 27.92 -31.68 -4.87
N LEU A 100 27.62 -30.38 -4.75
CA LEU A 100 26.73 -29.83 -3.74
C LEU A 100 25.37 -29.41 -4.32
N ASN A 101 25.32 -29.18 -5.64
CA ASN A 101 24.13 -28.65 -6.31
C ASN A 101 23.33 -29.75 -7.02
N HIS A 102 22.25 -30.20 -6.37
CA HIS A 102 21.31 -31.20 -6.89
C HIS A 102 19.94 -30.58 -7.20
N PHE A 103 19.90 -29.60 -8.10
CA PHE A 103 18.63 -28.97 -8.48
C PHE A 103 17.68 -29.99 -9.11
N ARG A 104 16.40 -29.90 -8.76
CA ARG A 104 15.35 -30.60 -9.50
C ARG A 104 15.26 -30.00 -10.89
N VAL A 105 15.66 -30.77 -11.87
CA VAL A 105 15.49 -30.44 -13.29
C VAL A 105 14.26 -31.17 -13.78
N HIS A 106 13.34 -30.43 -14.40
CA HIS A 106 12.15 -31.00 -15.03
C HIS A 106 12.38 -31.04 -16.54
N SER A 107 12.12 -32.19 -17.15
CA SER A 107 12.03 -32.30 -18.61
C SER A 107 10.58 -32.15 -19.06
N ASP A 108 10.37 -31.89 -20.34
CA ASP A 108 9.03 -31.79 -20.93
C ASP A 108 8.18 -33.02 -20.63
N ILE A 109 8.79 -34.21 -20.59
CA ILE A 109 8.12 -35.47 -20.25
C ILE A 109 7.68 -35.47 -18.78
N THR A 110 8.55 -35.04 -17.86
CA THR A 110 8.22 -34.95 -16.43
C THR A 110 7.09 -33.94 -16.18
N LEU A 111 7.13 -32.79 -16.86
CA LEU A 111 6.09 -31.76 -16.79
C LEU A 111 4.76 -32.26 -17.37
N TYR A 112 4.80 -32.91 -18.54
CA TYR A 112 3.63 -33.50 -19.17
C TYR A 112 2.98 -34.55 -18.26
N LYS A 113 3.76 -35.49 -17.71
CA LYS A 113 3.24 -36.52 -16.81
C LYS A 113 2.66 -35.93 -15.52
N ALA A 114 3.32 -34.93 -14.93
CA ALA A 114 2.76 -34.20 -13.78
C ALA A 114 1.42 -33.54 -14.12
N LYS A 115 1.30 -32.93 -15.30
CA LYS A 115 0.06 -32.31 -15.78
C LYS A 115 -1.05 -33.36 -16.02
N VAL A 116 -0.73 -34.48 -16.64
CA VAL A 116 -1.67 -35.60 -16.85
C VAL A 116 -2.17 -36.13 -15.51
N TRP A 117 -1.29 -36.37 -14.55
CA TRP A 117 -1.70 -36.81 -13.21
C TRP A 117 -2.52 -35.76 -12.45
N SER A 118 -2.26 -34.47 -12.65
CA SER A 118 -3.04 -33.40 -12.01
C SER A 118 -4.47 -33.27 -12.55
N LEU A 119 -4.72 -33.71 -13.78
CA LEU A 119 -6.03 -33.65 -14.43
C LEU A 119 -6.94 -34.83 -14.05
N GLY A 120 -6.42 -35.84 -13.33
CA GLY A 120 -7.11 -37.10 -13.11
C GLY A 120 -7.03 -38.00 -14.34
N GLU A 121 -6.91 -39.30 -14.15
CA GLU A 121 -7.05 -40.28 -15.22
C GLU A 121 -8.51 -40.28 -15.73
N ASP A 122 -8.88 -39.36 -16.61
CA ASP A 122 -10.20 -39.33 -17.27
C ASP A 122 -10.33 -40.36 -18.41
N ASP A 123 -9.35 -41.25 -18.58
CA ASP A 123 -9.38 -42.35 -19.56
C ASP A 123 -9.57 -43.72 -18.88
N ARG A 124 -10.63 -43.86 -18.08
CA ARG A 124 -11.23 -45.18 -17.79
C ARG A 124 -12.62 -45.28 -18.40
N HIS A 125 -12.68 -45.24 -19.73
CA HIS A 125 -13.86 -45.66 -20.48
C HIS A 125 -13.46 -46.66 -21.55
N THR A 126 -13.43 -47.95 -21.17
CA THR A 126 -14.24 -49.07 -21.71
C THR A 126 -13.95 -50.32 -20.88
#